data_AF-T0MWV7-F1
#
_entry.id   AF-T0MWV7-F1
#
_cell.length_a   1.000
_cell.length_b   1.000
_cell.length_c   1.000
_cell.angle_alpha   90.00
_cell.angle_beta   90.00
_cell.angle_gamma   90.00
#
_symmetry.space_group_name_H-M   'P 1'
#
loop_
_entity.id
_entity.type
_entity.pdbx_description
1 polymer ?
#
loop_
_entity_poly.entity_id
_entity_poly.type
_entity_poly.pdbx_seq_one_letter_code
_entity_poly.pdbx_strand_id
1 'polypeptide(L)'
;MSSIRIDLPPDKAAIILKRIQNRLSTYKGYKAGTDARISSQALGDDIEKRIEVSSTNFRAAIDNLEMYDKHAEKVKAEEVLKMIEGLKEKRVIVPSEPLLVDEAQIQKFYLLDESGFRNSIDLLDNINSFRSASISGDFDEGILNKIKENIEKISSFVDEKNSSLNSKS
;
A
#
# COMPACT_ATOMS: atom_id res chain seq x y z
N MET A 1 10.99 24.10 20.73
CA MET A 1 10.89 22.67 20.39
C MET A 1 11.79 22.44 19.19
N SER A 2 12.78 21.54 19.30
CA SER A 2 13.74 21.25 18.22
C SER A 2 13.09 20.31 17.22
N SER A 3 12.84 20.79 16.00
CA SER A 3 12.46 19.97 14.86
C SER A 3 13.70 19.19 14.42
N ILE A 4 13.77 17.91 14.79
CA ILE A 4 14.81 17.01 14.29
C ILE A 4 14.62 16.93 12.77
N ARG A 5 15.48 17.62 12.00
CA ARG A 5 15.65 17.35 10.57
C ARG A 5 16.27 15.97 10.44
N ILE A 6 15.47 14.99 10.02
CA ILE A 6 15.99 13.71 9.56
C ILE A 6 16.35 13.93 8.09
N ASP A 7 17.57 14.41 7.84
CA ASP A 7 18.12 14.37 6.49
C ASP A 7 18.42 12.91 6.15
N LEU A 8 17.61 12.32 5.26
CA LEU A 8 17.94 11.01 4.68
C LEU A 8 19.26 11.14 3.93
N PRO A 9 20.23 10.23 4.14
CA PRO A 9 21.41 10.18 3.28
C PRO A 9 20.94 10.12 1.82
N PRO A 10 21.51 10.93 0.91
CA PRO A 10 21.08 10.99 -0.50
C PRO A 10 21.03 9.61 -1.19
N ASP A 11 21.83 8.66 -0.68
CA ASP A 11 21.82 7.26 -1.08
C ASP A 11 20.46 6.58 -0.88
N LYS A 12 19.75 6.86 0.22
CA LYS A 12 18.49 6.18 0.55
C LYS A 12 17.33 6.58 -0.37
N ALA A 13 17.21 7.86 -0.73
CA ALA A 13 16.17 8.32 -1.66
C ALA A 13 16.39 7.72 -3.07
N ALA A 14 17.64 7.67 -3.53
CA ALA A 14 18.00 7.04 -4.80
C ALA A 14 17.73 5.53 -4.80
N ILE A 15 18.02 4.84 -3.70
CA ILE A 15 17.70 3.42 -3.52
C ILE A 15 16.20 3.17 -3.59
N ILE A 16 15.39 3.98 -2.89
CA ILE A 16 13.92 3.88 -2.91
C ILE A 16 13.40 4.07 -4.34
N LEU A 17 13.81 5.16 -4.99
CA LEU A 17 13.40 5.47 -6.35
C LEU A 17 13.69 4.29 -7.29
N LYS A 18 14.92 3.77 -7.26
CA LYS A 18 15.33 2.64 -8.10
C LYS A 18 14.52 1.38 -7.80
N ARG A 19 14.24 1.10 -6.52
CA ARG A 19 13.46 -0.07 -6.11
C ARG A 19 12.03 -0.01 -6.65
N ILE A 20 11.38 1.14 -6.53
CA ILE A 20 10.03 1.33 -7.07
C ILE A 20 10.07 1.25 -8.60
N GLN A 21 11.00 1.94 -9.27
CA GLN A 21 11.12 1.96 -10.73
C GLN A 21 11.38 0.59 -11.37
N ASN A 22 12.11 -0.30 -10.68
CA ASN A 22 12.33 -1.67 -11.13
C ASN A 22 11.03 -2.49 -11.21
N ARG A 23 9.97 -2.07 -10.53
CA ARG A 23 8.66 -2.74 -10.48
C ARG A 23 7.54 -1.90 -11.10
N LEU A 24 7.72 -0.58 -11.18
CA LEU A 24 6.77 0.40 -11.69
C LEU A 24 7.48 1.47 -12.53
N SER A 25 7.66 1.21 -13.82
CA SER A 25 8.42 2.10 -14.74
C SER A 25 7.80 3.49 -14.97
N THR A 26 6.50 3.62 -14.68
CA THR A 26 5.75 4.86 -14.76
C THR A 26 6.07 5.82 -13.61
N TYR A 27 6.59 5.33 -12.48
CA TYR A 27 6.99 6.15 -11.34
C TYR A 27 8.28 6.94 -11.65
N LYS A 28 8.20 8.28 -11.71
CA LYS A 28 9.34 9.13 -12.06
C LYS A 28 10.08 9.73 -10.85
N GLY A 29 9.56 9.50 -9.64
CA GLY A 29 10.07 10.11 -8.42
C GLY A 29 9.81 11.61 -8.36
N TYR A 30 10.49 12.29 -7.45
CA TYR A 30 10.30 13.71 -7.17
C TYR A 30 11.60 14.47 -7.36
N LYS A 31 11.48 15.73 -7.79
CA LYS A 31 12.57 16.71 -7.88
C LYS A 31 12.14 18.04 -7.27
N ALA A 32 13.08 18.77 -6.68
CA ALA A 32 12.80 20.06 -6.06
C ALA A 32 12.23 21.05 -7.10
N GLY A 33 11.15 21.75 -6.74
CA GLY A 33 10.47 22.69 -7.63
C GLY A 33 9.71 22.04 -8.80
N THR A 34 9.53 20.72 -8.80
CA THR A 34 8.70 20.02 -9.78
C THR A 34 7.36 19.59 -9.19
N ASP A 35 6.42 19.31 -10.09
CA ASP A 35 5.07 18.88 -9.75
C ASP A 35 5.05 17.43 -9.23
N ALA A 36 4.67 17.25 -7.96
CA ALA A 36 4.62 15.95 -7.31
C ALA A 36 3.42 15.07 -7.70
N ARG A 37 2.47 15.60 -8.48
CA ARG A 37 1.22 14.91 -8.80
C ARG A 37 1.43 13.62 -9.60
N ILE A 38 2.26 13.67 -10.65
CA ILE A 38 2.43 12.54 -11.58
C ILE A 38 2.94 11.30 -10.85
N SER A 39 4.00 11.45 -10.04
CA SER A 39 4.58 10.32 -9.30
C SER A 39 3.66 9.80 -8.20
N SER A 40 2.91 10.69 -7.54
CA SER A 40 1.94 10.28 -6.51
C SER A 40 0.74 9.54 -7.10
N GLN A 41 0.23 10.00 -8.25
CA GLN A 41 -0.85 9.33 -8.98
C GLN A 41 -0.40 7.94 -9.43
N ALA A 42 0.75 7.84 -10.11
CA ALA A 42 1.24 6.57 -10.64
C ALA A 42 1.40 5.50 -9.55
N LEU A 43 1.84 5.89 -8.35
CA LEU A 43 1.96 4.98 -7.22
C LEU A 43 0.61 4.61 -6.62
N GLY A 44 -0.28 5.60 -6.45
CA GLY A 44 -1.64 5.37 -5.95
C GLY A 44 -2.40 4.38 -6.82
N ASP A 45 -2.33 4.54 -8.14
CA ASP A 45 -2.99 3.67 -9.12
C ASP A 45 -2.46 2.22 -9.06
N ASP A 46 -1.14 2.02 -8.92
CA ASP A 46 -0.58 0.67 -8.81
C ASP A 46 -0.99 -0.01 -7.51
N ILE A 47 -1.01 0.73 -6.40
CA ILE A 47 -1.46 0.22 -5.10
C ILE A 47 -2.95 -0.15 -5.16
N GLU A 48 -3.80 0.69 -5.75
CA GLU A 48 -5.22 0.42 -5.94
C GLU A 48 -5.44 -0.87 -6.74
N LYS A 49 -4.72 -1.01 -7.86
CA LYS A 49 -4.78 -2.21 -8.69
C LYS A 49 -4.36 -3.47 -7.92
N ARG A 50 -3.34 -3.39 -7.06
CA ARG A 50 -2.91 -4.52 -6.22
C ARG A 50 -3.95 -4.87 -5.16
N ILE A 51 -4.62 -3.88 -4.56
CA ILE A 51 -5.71 -4.10 -3.61
C ILE A 51 -6.89 -4.79 -4.32
N GLU A 52 -7.19 -4.40 -5.56
CA GLU A 52 -8.23 -5.05 -6.36
C GLU A 52 -7.94 -6.54 -6.59
N VAL A 53 -6.75 -6.86 -7.07
CA VAL A 53 -6.31 -8.26 -7.25
C VAL A 53 -6.29 -9.02 -5.93
N SER A 54 -5.82 -8.39 -4.86
CA SER A 54 -5.78 -8.95 -3.51
C SER A 54 -7.17 -9.35 -3.03
N SER A 55 -8.16 -8.47 -3.16
CA SER A 55 -9.56 -8.74 -2.80
C SER A 55 -10.14 -9.91 -3.59
N THR A 56 -9.89 -9.97 -4.90
CA THR A 56 -10.34 -11.09 -5.75
C THR A 56 -9.71 -12.42 -5.32
N ASN A 57 -8.40 -12.44 -5.08
CA ASN A 57 -7.71 -13.65 -4.63
C ASN A 57 -8.13 -14.09 -3.23
N PHE A 58 -8.43 -13.14 -2.35
CA PHE A 58 -8.84 -13.43 -0.98
C PHE A 58 -10.27 -13.97 -0.90
N ARG A 59 -11.20 -13.50 -1.77
CA ARG A 59 -12.52 -14.12 -1.93
C ARG A 59 -12.41 -15.59 -2.34
N ALA A 60 -11.59 -15.90 -3.34
CA ALA A 60 -11.34 -17.29 -3.73
C ALA A 60 -10.74 -18.12 -2.57
N ALA A 61 -9.92 -17.52 -1.71
CA ALA A 61 -9.40 -18.22 -0.54
C ALA A 61 -10.50 -18.53 0.49
N ILE A 62 -11.47 -17.63 0.68
CA ILE A 62 -12.65 -17.81 1.53
C ILE A 62 -13.57 -18.90 0.98
N ASP A 63 -13.79 -18.91 -0.35
CA ASP A 63 -14.60 -19.94 -1.00
C ASP A 63 -14.01 -21.34 -0.76
N ASN A 64 -12.68 -21.48 -0.80
CA ASN A 64 -12.04 -22.76 -0.46
C ASN A 64 -12.33 -23.17 0.99
N LEU A 65 -12.29 -22.24 1.96
CA LEU A 65 -12.62 -22.56 3.36
C LEU A 65 -14.06 -23.07 3.51
N GLU A 66 -14.99 -22.52 2.73
CA GLU A 66 -16.37 -23.00 2.67
C GLU A 66 -16.46 -24.43 2.11
N MET A 67 -15.71 -24.75 1.06
CA MET A 67 -15.68 -26.11 0.48
C MET A 67 -15.18 -27.18 1.46
N TYR A 68 -14.41 -26.79 2.50
CA TYR A 68 -13.90 -27.67 3.54
C TYR A 68 -14.65 -27.53 4.89
N ASP A 69 -15.84 -26.92 4.89
CA ASP A 69 -16.69 -26.73 6.08
C ASP A 69 -16.00 -25.96 7.24
N LYS A 70 -15.03 -25.09 6.92
CA LYS A 70 -14.28 -24.26 7.89
C LYS A 70 -15.02 -22.98 8.24
N HIS A 71 -16.23 -23.09 8.77
CA HIS A 71 -17.12 -21.95 8.96
C HIS A 71 -16.58 -20.87 9.93
N ALA A 72 -15.91 -21.27 11.02
CA ALA A 72 -15.37 -20.30 11.98
C ALA A 72 -14.21 -19.49 11.38
N GLU A 73 -13.35 -20.15 10.62
CA GLU A 73 -12.23 -19.56 9.89
C GLU A 73 -12.72 -18.66 8.75
N LYS A 74 -13.77 -19.08 8.04
CA LYS A 74 -14.44 -18.26 7.01
C LYS A 74 -14.90 -16.93 7.58
N VAL A 75 -15.58 -16.91 8.74
CA VAL A 75 -16.03 -15.66 9.37
C VAL A 75 -14.86 -14.72 9.67
N LYS A 76 -13.75 -15.23 10.22
CA LYS A 76 -12.53 -14.44 10.45
C LYS A 76 -11.95 -13.87 9.15
N ALA A 77 -11.94 -14.66 8.09
CA ALA A 77 -11.44 -14.23 6.79
C ALA A 77 -12.38 -13.20 6.14
N GLU A 78 -13.70 -13.34 6.26
CA GLU A 78 -14.69 -12.37 5.77
C GLU A 78 -14.54 -10.99 6.45
N GLU A 79 -14.21 -10.96 7.74
CA GLU A 79 -13.89 -9.70 8.43
C GLU A 79 -12.68 -9.01 7.79
N VAL A 80 -11.63 -9.78 7.49
CA VAL A 80 -10.42 -9.24 6.82
C VAL A 80 -10.72 -8.83 5.39
N LEU A 81 -11.59 -9.56 4.66
CA LEU A 81 -12.03 -9.17 3.32
C LEU A 81 -12.69 -7.79 3.33
N LYS A 82 -13.57 -7.52 4.30
CA LYS A 82 -14.19 -6.19 4.45
C LYS A 82 -13.16 -5.09 4.67
N MET A 83 -12.07 -5.38 5.41
CA MET A 83 -10.97 -4.44 5.60
C MET A 83 -10.21 -4.18 4.28
N ILE A 84 -9.93 -5.21 3.49
CA ILE A 84 -9.31 -5.07 2.16
C ILE A 84 -10.22 -4.26 1.23
N GLU A 85 -11.52 -4.53 1.24
CA GLU A 85 -12.49 -3.79 0.42
C GLU A 85 -12.62 -2.34 0.85
N GLY A 86 -12.55 -2.05 2.15
CA GLY A 86 -12.48 -0.68 2.67
C GLY A 86 -11.25 0.09 2.19
N LEU A 87 -10.14 -0.58 1.86
CA LEU A 87 -9.00 0.10 1.22
C LEU A 87 -9.30 0.55 -0.21
N LYS A 88 -10.21 -0.10 -0.95
CA LYS A 88 -10.59 0.33 -2.31
C LYS A 88 -11.28 1.69 -2.31
N GLU A 89 -11.97 2.01 -1.22
CA GLU A 89 -12.60 3.31 -1.01
C GLU A 89 -11.57 4.39 -0.62
N LYS A 90 -10.38 3.97 -0.19
CA LYS A 90 -9.26 4.85 0.16
C LYS A 90 -8.29 4.99 -1.02
N ARG A 91 -8.36 6.14 -1.70
CA ARG A 91 -7.42 6.48 -2.78
C ARG A 91 -6.55 7.68 -2.42
N VAL A 92 -5.37 7.73 -3.05
CA VAL A 92 -4.54 8.93 -3.05
C VAL A 92 -5.26 10.00 -3.87
N ILE A 93 -5.64 11.09 -3.24
CA ILE A 93 -6.33 12.23 -3.85
C ILE A 93 -5.28 13.24 -4.27
N VAL A 94 -5.07 13.34 -5.57
CA VAL A 94 -4.07 14.23 -6.16
C VAL A 94 -4.72 15.61 -6.43
N PRO A 95 -4.12 16.72 -5.98
CA PRO A 95 -4.66 18.07 -6.22
C PRO A 95 -4.81 18.41 -7.71
N SER A 96 -5.82 19.23 -8.04
CA SER A 96 -6.04 19.73 -9.40
C SER A 96 -4.98 20.73 -9.87
N GLU A 97 -4.31 21.42 -8.94
CA GLU A 97 -3.22 22.37 -9.22
C GLU A 97 -1.84 21.74 -8.99
N PRO A 98 -0.79 22.18 -9.73
CA PRO A 98 0.57 21.69 -9.53
C PRO A 98 1.05 21.85 -8.08
N LEU A 99 1.49 20.74 -7.47
CA LEU A 99 2.09 20.78 -6.13
C LEU A 99 3.61 20.82 -6.25
N LEU A 100 4.16 22.03 -6.13
CA LEU A 100 5.61 22.22 -6.05
C LEU A 100 6.12 21.81 -4.67
N VAL A 101 7.10 20.90 -4.64
CA VAL A 101 7.68 20.35 -3.43
C VAL A 101 9.10 20.85 -3.18
N ASP A 102 9.44 21.06 -1.91
CA ASP A 102 10.81 21.27 -1.43
C ASP A 102 11.53 19.95 -1.12
N GLU A 103 12.82 20.01 -0.79
CA GLU A 103 13.64 18.83 -0.50
C GLU A 103 13.15 18.01 0.71
N ALA A 104 12.61 18.67 1.74
CA ALA A 104 12.11 18.00 2.93
C ALA A 104 10.83 17.22 2.62
N GLN A 105 9.93 17.81 1.83
CA GLN A 105 8.73 17.15 1.32
C GLN A 105 9.07 15.98 0.41
N ILE A 106 10.09 16.11 -0.43
CA ILE A 106 10.58 15.01 -1.29
C ILE A 106 11.03 13.82 -0.47
N GLN A 107 11.82 14.05 0.58
CA GLN A 107 12.29 12.99 1.48
C GLN A 107 11.11 12.29 2.16
N LYS A 108 10.14 13.07 2.67
CA LYS A 108 8.91 12.53 3.25
C LYS A 108 8.13 11.68 2.24
N PHE A 109 7.98 12.16 1.01
CA PHE A 109 7.26 11.44 -0.03
C PHE A 109 7.94 10.12 -0.41
N TYR A 110 9.27 10.08 -0.52
CA TYR A 110 9.95 8.81 -0.80
C TYR A 110 9.76 7.78 0.31
N LEU A 111 9.80 8.18 1.59
CA LEU A 111 9.55 7.25 2.70
C LEU A 111 8.11 6.72 2.72
N LEU A 112 7.14 7.62 2.50
CA LEU A 112 5.73 7.22 2.38
C LEU A 112 5.54 6.25 1.21
N ASP A 113 6.12 6.58 0.05
CA ASP A 113 5.99 5.79 -1.16
C ASP A 113 6.63 4.41 -1.01
N GLU A 114 7.82 4.33 -0.40
CA GLU A 114 8.44 3.05 -0.08
C GLU A 114 7.54 2.19 0.81
N SER A 115 6.97 2.80 1.85
CA SER A 115 6.08 2.10 2.79
C SER A 115 4.81 1.60 2.11
N GLY A 116 4.08 2.47 1.40
CA GLY A 116 2.84 2.09 0.70
C GLY A 116 3.10 1.02 -0.36
N PHE A 117 4.14 1.21 -1.18
CA PHE A 117 4.49 0.30 -2.24
C PHE A 117 4.88 -1.08 -1.72
N ARG A 118 5.78 -1.15 -0.73
CA ARG A 118 6.22 -2.43 -0.15
C ARG A 118 5.05 -3.18 0.47
N ASN A 119 4.23 -2.51 1.28
CA ASN A 119 3.11 -3.17 1.94
C ASN A 119 2.02 -3.61 0.93
N SER A 120 1.87 -2.94 -0.21
CA SER A 120 0.96 -3.41 -1.27
C SER A 120 1.45 -4.68 -1.98
N ILE A 121 2.77 -4.86 -2.10
CA ILE A 121 3.38 -6.09 -2.61
C ILE A 121 3.21 -7.21 -1.57
N ASP A 122 3.62 -6.94 -0.33
CA ASP A 122 3.55 -7.90 0.77
C ASP A 122 2.10 -8.37 1.02
N LEU A 123 1.11 -7.47 0.92
CA LEU A 123 -0.30 -7.81 1.01
C LEU A 123 -0.69 -8.88 -0.02
N LEU A 124 -0.36 -8.65 -1.29
CA LEU A 124 -0.69 -9.56 -2.37
C LEU A 124 0.03 -10.92 -2.20
N ASP A 125 1.30 -10.89 -1.81
CA ASP A 125 2.10 -12.11 -1.59
C ASP A 125 1.58 -12.93 -0.40
N ASN A 126 1.21 -12.27 0.70
CA ASN A 126 0.59 -12.91 1.86
C ASN A 126 -0.78 -13.48 1.51
N ILE A 127 -1.61 -12.76 0.74
CA ILE A 127 -2.90 -13.27 0.27
C ILE A 127 -2.74 -14.48 -0.64
N ASN A 128 -1.77 -14.46 -1.55
CA ASN A 128 -1.47 -15.61 -2.42
C ASN A 128 -1.00 -16.82 -1.60
N SER A 129 -0.22 -16.59 -0.54
CA SER A 129 0.22 -17.63 0.39
C SER A 129 -0.97 -18.20 1.17
N PHE A 130 -1.85 -17.34 1.70
CA PHE A 130 -3.08 -17.74 2.39
C PHE A 130 -4.01 -18.55 1.48
N ARG A 131 -4.19 -18.10 0.24
CA ARG A 131 -4.97 -18.82 -0.78
C ARG A 131 -4.37 -20.19 -1.09
N SER A 132 -3.04 -20.29 -1.17
CA SER A 132 -2.38 -21.57 -1.44
C SER A 132 -2.62 -22.58 -0.31
N ALA A 133 -2.57 -22.13 0.94
CA ALA A 133 -2.92 -22.96 2.10
C ALA A 133 -4.41 -23.35 2.09
N SER A 134 -5.30 -22.43 1.73
CA SER A 134 -6.73 -22.75 1.75
C SER A 134 -7.14 -23.76 0.68
N ILE A 135 -6.39 -23.92 -0.42
CA ILE A 135 -6.63 -24.97 -1.43
C ILE A 135 -6.55 -26.37 -0.80
N SER A 136 -5.69 -26.59 0.20
CA SER A 136 -5.60 -27.85 0.96
C SER A 136 -6.54 -27.90 2.18
N GLY A 137 -7.36 -26.87 2.39
CA GLY A 137 -8.25 -26.74 3.56
C GLY A 137 -7.55 -26.24 4.83
N ASP A 138 -6.30 -25.80 4.71
CA ASP A 138 -5.55 -25.23 5.82
C ASP A 138 -5.91 -23.77 6.06
N PHE A 139 -5.83 -23.34 7.31
CA PHE A 139 -6.03 -21.96 7.73
C PHE A 139 -4.81 -21.46 8.49
N ASP A 140 -4.08 -20.52 7.90
CA ASP A 140 -2.89 -19.92 8.52
C ASP A 140 -3.23 -18.57 9.17
N GLU A 141 -3.46 -18.60 10.47
CA GLU A 141 -3.74 -17.39 11.27
C GLU A 141 -2.53 -16.43 11.31
N GLY A 142 -1.31 -16.96 11.19
CA GLY A 142 -0.09 -16.14 11.13
C GLY A 142 -0.04 -15.29 9.86
N ILE A 143 -0.38 -15.87 8.70
CA ILE A 143 -0.50 -15.12 7.45
C ILE A 143 -1.67 -14.14 7.51
N LEU A 144 -2.81 -14.53 8.10
CA LEU A 144 -3.95 -13.63 8.25
C LEU A 144 -3.61 -12.37 9.06
N ASN A 145 -2.82 -12.50 10.12
CA ASN A 145 -2.37 -11.35 10.91
C ASN A 145 -1.41 -10.44 10.12
N LYS A 146 -0.52 -11.01 9.30
CA LYS A 146 0.34 -10.20 8.40
C LYS A 146 -0.49 -9.42 7.38
N ILE A 147 -1.55 -10.02 6.85
CA ILE A 147 -2.50 -9.35 5.95
C ILE A 147 -3.12 -8.13 6.64
N LYS A 148 -3.59 -8.27 7.89
CA LYS A 148 -4.12 -7.16 8.69
C LYS A 148 -3.09 -6.04 8.88
N GLU A 149 -1.85 -6.38 9.25
CA GLU A 149 -0.79 -5.39 9.39
C GLU A 149 -0.48 -4.65 8.08
N ASN A 150 -0.47 -5.36 6.95
CA ASN A 150 -0.26 -4.72 5.65
C ASN A 150 -1.42 -3.76 5.31
N ILE A 151 -2.66 -4.13 5.62
CA ILE A 151 -3.84 -3.27 5.43
C ILE A 151 -3.70 -1.98 6.24
N GLU A 152 -3.35 -2.08 7.53
CA GLU A 152 -3.17 -0.91 8.39
C GLU A 152 -2.07 0.02 7.85
N LYS A 153 -0.92 -0.53 7.46
CA LYS A 153 0.19 0.25 6.91
C LYS A 153 -0.17 0.94 5.58
N ILE A 154 -0.95 0.28 4.72
CA ILE A 154 -1.45 0.89 3.48
C ILE A 154 -2.45 2.01 3.81
N SER A 155 -3.36 1.80 4.74
CA SER A 155 -4.29 2.84 5.19
C SER A 155 -3.55 4.06 5.71
N SER A 156 -2.58 3.88 6.60
CA SER A 156 -1.75 4.98 7.12
C SER A 156 -1.00 5.70 6.00
N PHE A 157 -0.44 4.96 5.04
CA PHE A 157 0.16 5.56 3.85
C PHE A 157 -0.83 6.46 3.10
N VAL A 158 -2.04 5.98 2.79
CA VAL A 158 -3.03 6.78 2.04
C VAL A 158 -3.44 8.02 2.83
N ASP A 159 -3.74 7.88 4.12
CA ASP A 159 -4.16 8.98 4.98
C ASP A 159 -3.06 10.05 5.12
N GLU A 160 -1.81 9.63 5.32
CA GLU A 160 -0.65 10.53 5.42
C GLU A 160 -0.29 11.17 4.08
N LYS A 161 -0.42 10.42 2.97
CA LYS A 161 -0.16 10.93 1.62
C LYS A 161 -1.18 12.01 1.27
N ASN A 162 -2.47 11.76 1.52
CA ASN A 162 -3.54 12.73 1.31
C ASN A 162 -3.36 13.98 2.19
N SER A 163 -3.01 13.81 3.45
CA SER A 163 -2.72 14.93 4.35
C SER A 163 -1.54 15.77 3.84
N SER A 164 -0.51 15.13 3.29
CA SER A 164 0.69 15.82 2.82
C SER A 164 0.53 16.48 1.44
N LEU A 165 -0.38 15.97 0.61
CA LEU A 165 -0.72 16.57 -0.69
C LEU A 165 -1.67 17.76 -0.55
N ASN A 166 -2.52 17.77 0.50
CA ASN A 166 -3.57 18.78 0.71
C ASN A 166 -3.26 19.79 1.82
N SER A 167 -2.06 19.76 2.43
CA SER A 167 -1.68 20.65 3.54
C SER A 167 -1.35 22.10 3.13
N LYS A 168 -2.07 22.65 2.14
CA LYS A 168 -2.05 24.08 1.81
C LYS A 168 -3.48 24.65 1.84
N SER A 169 -3.86 25.11 3.03
CA SER A 169 -4.76 26.25 3.26
C SER A 169 -4.06 27.17 4.26
#